data_AF-A0AAE1N5Q3-F1
#
_entry.id   AF-A0AAE1N5Q3-F1
#
_cell.length_a   1.000
_cell.length_b   1.000
_cell.length_c   1.000
_cell.angle_alpha   90.00
_cell.angle_beta   90.00
_cell.angle_gamma   90.00
#
_symmetry.space_group_name_H-M   'P 1'
#
loop_
_entity.id
_entity.type
_entity.pdbx_description
1 polymer ?
#
loop_
_entity_poly.entity_id
_entity_poly.type
_entity_poly.pdbx_seq_one_letter_code
_entity_poly.pdbx_strand_id
1 'polypeptide(L)'
;MIHRLETNKLRNVAKFFAHLLGTYALPWHVLSCIRLAEEDTTSSSRIFIKILFQELSEHLGIRLLNERLNDPTMQDSFESIFLRDNPKNTRFAINFFTSIGLGGLTENLREYLKNMPRLIMQQQ
;
A
#
# COMPACT_ATOMS: atom_id res chain seq x y z
N MET A 1 -8.11 14.13 -8.58
CA MET A 1 -9.56 13.78 -8.55
C MET A 1 -10.07 13.66 -7.11
N ILE A 2 -9.47 12.82 -6.27
CA ILE A 2 -9.89 12.67 -4.86
C ILE A 2 -9.71 13.92 -3.98
N HIS A 3 -8.77 14.82 -4.33
CA HIS A 3 -8.58 16.08 -3.60
C HIS A 3 -9.78 17.03 -3.71
N ARG A 4 -10.74 16.76 -4.60
CA ARG A 4 -11.99 17.53 -4.75
C ARG A 4 -13.12 17.01 -3.86
N LEU A 5 -12.93 15.85 -3.22
CA LEU A 5 -13.91 15.27 -2.33
C LEU A 5 -13.70 15.78 -0.91
N GLU A 6 -14.77 16.22 -0.28
CA GLU A 6 -14.81 16.46 1.15
C GLU A 6 -14.49 15.17 1.92
N THR A 7 -13.87 15.31 3.09
CA THR A 7 -13.35 14.20 3.89
C THR A 7 -14.36 13.05 4.05
N ASN A 8 -15.62 13.33 4.41
CA ASN A 8 -16.63 12.29 4.61
C ASN A 8 -16.94 11.50 3.32
N LYS A 9 -17.04 12.18 2.18
CA LYS A 9 -17.25 11.54 0.87
C LYS A 9 -16.06 10.67 0.51
N LEU A 10 -14.84 11.15 0.78
CA LEU A 10 -13.62 10.38 0.56
C LEU A 10 -13.61 9.07 1.37
N ARG A 11 -14.03 9.12 2.65
CA ARG A 11 -14.14 7.93 3.49
C ARG A 11 -15.11 6.91 2.89
N ASN A 12 -16.29 7.35 2.46
CA ASN A 12 -17.31 6.48 1.89
C ASN A 12 -16.84 5.82 0.59
N VAL A 13 -16.16 6.58 -0.28
CA VAL A 13 -15.61 6.04 -1.53
C VAL A 13 -14.50 5.02 -1.24
N ALA A 14 -13.63 5.26 -0.26
CA ALA A 14 -12.60 4.29 0.14
C ALA A 14 -13.22 2.98 0.66
N LYS A 15 -14.22 3.06 1.54
CA LYS A 15 -14.97 1.88 2.04
C LYS A 15 -15.64 1.11 0.90
N PHE A 16 -16.25 1.81 -0.04
CA PHE A 16 -16.89 1.21 -1.21
C PHE A 16 -15.89 0.40 -2.04
N PHE A 17 -14.73 0.97 -2.39
CA PHE A 17 -13.70 0.24 -3.14
C PHE A 17 -13.10 -0.92 -2.34
N ALA A 18 -12.91 -0.76 -1.02
CA ALA A 18 -12.45 -1.85 -0.16
C ALA A 18 -13.43 -3.03 -0.18
N HIS A 19 -14.74 -2.76 -0.16
CA HIS A 19 -15.76 -3.79 -0.27
C HIS A 19 -15.71 -4.50 -1.63
N LEU A 20 -15.61 -3.77 -2.73
CA LEU A 20 -15.53 -4.36 -4.08
C LEU A 20 -14.29 -5.25 -4.26
N LEU A 21 -13.13 -4.82 -3.75
CA LEU A 21 -11.89 -5.60 -3.77
C LEU A 21 -11.96 -6.83 -2.86
N GLY A 22 -12.51 -6.67 -1.65
CA GLY A 22 -12.65 -7.74 -0.65
C GLY A 22 -13.62 -8.85 -1.08
N THR A 23 -14.64 -8.50 -1.87
CA THR A 23 -15.66 -9.43 -2.40
C THR A 23 -15.36 -9.93 -3.81
N TYR A 24 -14.18 -9.63 -4.36
CA TYR A 24 -13.76 -9.98 -5.73
C TYR A 24 -14.63 -9.40 -6.85
N ALA A 25 -15.47 -8.39 -6.56
CA ALA A 25 -16.24 -7.67 -7.56
C ALA A 25 -15.37 -6.72 -8.41
N LEU A 26 -14.19 -6.37 -7.92
CA LEU A 26 -13.18 -5.61 -8.64
C LEU A 26 -11.83 -6.34 -8.59
N PRO A 27 -11.12 -6.49 -9.73
CA PRO A 27 -9.84 -7.17 -9.75
C PRO A 27 -8.76 -6.31 -9.07
N TRP A 28 -7.79 -6.95 -8.41
CA TRP A 28 -6.80 -6.24 -7.59
C TRP A 28 -5.75 -5.47 -8.41
N HIS A 29 -5.62 -5.76 -9.72
CA HIS A 29 -4.66 -5.05 -10.58
C HIS A 29 -4.98 -3.55 -10.71
N VAL A 30 -6.22 -3.14 -10.42
CA VAL A 30 -6.61 -1.73 -10.38
C VAL A 30 -5.83 -0.92 -9.35
N LEU A 31 -5.21 -1.56 -8.34
CA LEU A 31 -4.38 -0.89 -7.34
C LEU A 31 -3.07 -0.32 -7.92
N SER A 32 -2.68 -0.73 -9.12
CA SER A 32 -1.53 -0.17 -9.87
C SER A 32 -1.62 1.34 -10.12
N CYS A 33 -2.83 1.92 -10.09
CA CYS A 33 -3.02 3.37 -10.21
C CYS A 33 -2.63 4.15 -8.94
N ILE A 34 -2.39 3.47 -7.82
CA ILE A 34 -2.02 4.10 -6.55
C ILE A 34 -0.50 4.16 -6.43
N ARG A 35 0.04 5.35 -6.22
CA ARG A 35 1.45 5.56 -5.90
C ARG A 35 1.61 6.07 -4.47
N LEU A 36 2.40 5.38 -3.66
CA LEU A 36 2.68 5.73 -2.26
C LEU A 36 4.13 6.22 -2.11
N ALA A 37 4.36 7.46 -2.51
CA ALA A 37 5.61 8.18 -2.25
C ALA A 37 5.32 9.53 -1.58
N GLU A 38 6.30 10.09 -0.90
CA GLU A 38 6.13 11.37 -0.20
C GLU A 38 5.77 12.49 -1.18
N GLU A 39 6.48 12.55 -2.31
CA GLU A 39 6.32 13.53 -3.39
C GLU A 39 5.05 13.34 -4.23
N ASP A 40 4.55 12.11 -4.36
CA ASP A 40 3.41 11.79 -5.24
C ASP A 40 2.06 11.76 -4.50
N THR A 41 2.06 11.90 -3.17
CA THR A 41 0.84 11.80 -2.36
C THR A 41 0.47 13.13 -1.70
N THR A 42 -0.80 13.49 -1.85
CA THR A 42 -1.46 14.55 -1.08
C THR A 42 -2.07 14.01 0.21
N SER A 43 -2.40 14.88 1.17
CA SER A 43 -3.10 14.48 2.41
C SER A 43 -4.39 13.69 2.13
N SER A 44 -5.18 14.10 1.13
CA SER A 44 -6.39 13.37 0.72
C SER A 44 -6.08 11.97 0.18
N SER A 45 -5.03 11.83 -0.63
CA SER A 45 -4.61 10.49 -1.10
C SER A 45 -4.17 9.57 0.05
N ARG A 46 -3.46 10.11 1.04
CA ARG A 46 -3.04 9.34 2.22
C ARG A 46 -4.24 8.91 3.06
N ILE A 47 -5.25 9.77 3.23
CA ILE A 47 -6.50 9.41 3.93
C ILE A 47 -7.25 8.30 3.17
N PHE A 48 -7.34 8.40 1.84
CA PHE A 48 -7.98 7.38 1.01
C PHE A 48 -7.30 6.03 1.16
N ILE A 49 -5.98 5.97 0.96
CA ILE A 49 -5.18 4.74 1.05
C ILE A 49 -5.28 4.16 2.46
N LYS A 50 -5.19 5.00 3.50
CA LYS A 50 -5.37 4.56 4.89
C LYS A 50 -6.67 3.80 5.08
N ILE A 51 -7.79 4.40 4.67
CA ILE A 51 -9.12 3.81 4.89
C ILE A 51 -9.28 2.56 4.02
N LEU A 52 -8.84 2.61 2.76
CA LEU A 52 -8.90 1.47 1.86
C LEU A 52 -8.24 0.22 2.47
N PHE A 53 -7.00 0.35 2.96
CA PHE A 53 -6.27 -0.78 3.53
C PHE A 53 -6.76 -1.19 4.92
N GLN A 54 -7.24 -0.24 5.75
CA GLN A 54 -7.86 -0.57 7.03
C GLN A 54 -9.12 -1.41 6.84
N GLU A 55 -10.01 -1.01 5.93
CA GLU A 55 -11.25 -1.75 5.63
C GLU A 55 -10.96 -3.11 4.96
N LEU A 56 -9.96 -3.19 4.07
CA LEU A 56 -9.50 -4.48 3.52
C LEU A 56 -8.99 -5.42 4.62
N SER A 57 -8.24 -4.89 5.59
CA SER A 57 -7.74 -5.66 6.72
C SER A 57 -8.86 -6.08 7.67
N GLU A 58 -9.89 -5.24 7.86
CA GLU A 58 -11.08 -5.59 8.65
C GLU A 58 -11.91 -6.70 7.97
N HIS A 59 -12.08 -6.65 6.65
CA HIS A 59 -12.84 -7.65 5.90
C HIS A 59 -12.12 -8.99 5.74
N LEU A 60 -10.82 -8.98 5.44
CA LEU A 60 -10.05 -10.20 5.09
C LEU A 60 -9.24 -10.75 6.27
N GLY A 61 -8.92 -9.90 7.26
CA GLY A 61 -7.87 -10.15 8.23
C GLY A 61 -6.47 -9.88 7.65
N ILE A 62 -5.55 -9.49 8.54
CA ILE A 62 -4.19 -9.08 8.15
C ILE A 62 -3.39 -10.20 7.44
N ARG A 63 -3.60 -11.46 7.83
CA ARG A 63 -2.88 -12.61 7.26
C ARG A 63 -3.23 -12.84 5.79
N LEU A 64 -4.52 -12.96 5.49
CA LEU A 64 -4.99 -13.17 4.12
C LEU A 64 -4.71 -11.95 3.22
N LEU A 65 -4.82 -10.75 3.78
CA LEU A 65 -4.42 -9.53 3.08
C LEU A 65 -2.93 -9.56 2.71
N ASN A 66 -2.07 -9.96 3.64
CA ASN A 66 -0.64 -10.08 3.38
C ASN A 66 -0.33 -11.15 2.33
N GLU A 67 -0.97 -12.31 2.38
CA GLU A 67 -0.81 -13.37 1.37
C GLU A 67 -1.15 -12.85 -0.04
N ARG A 68 -2.25 -12.11 -0.19
CA ARG A 68 -2.64 -11.52 -1.48
C ARG A 68 -1.68 -10.46 -1.98
N LEU A 69 -1.22 -9.57 -1.10
CA LEU A 69 -0.28 -8.52 -1.48
C LEU A 69 1.11 -9.07 -1.85
N ASN A 70 1.41 -10.31 -1.44
CA ASN A 70 2.64 -11.01 -1.79
C ASN A 70 2.44 -12.09 -2.87
N ASP A 71 1.29 -12.12 -3.54
CA ASP A 71 1.08 -12.99 -4.70
C ASP A 71 2.09 -12.64 -5.80
N PRO A 72 2.97 -13.57 -6.21
CA PRO A 72 3.98 -13.33 -7.24
C PRO A 72 3.39 -12.83 -8.57
N THR A 73 2.17 -13.26 -8.91
CA THR A 73 1.50 -12.90 -10.18
C THR A 73 0.96 -11.48 -10.19
N MET A 74 0.90 -10.83 -9.01
CA MET A 74 0.30 -9.50 -8.81
C MET A 74 1.32 -8.44 -8.38
N GLN A 75 2.60 -8.80 -8.25
CA GLN A 75 3.62 -7.88 -7.70
C GLN A 75 3.70 -6.56 -8.48
N ASP A 76 3.62 -6.61 -9.82
CA ASP A 76 3.61 -5.43 -10.68
C ASP A 76 2.43 -4.48 -10.36
N SER A 77 1.31 -5.01 -9.86
CA SER A 77 0.15 -4.21 -9.48
C SER A 77 0.32 -3.46 -8.17
N PHE A 78 1.30 -3.84 -7.34
CA PHE A 78 1.52 -3.26 -6.02
C PHE A 78 2.88 -2.56 -5.89
N GLU A 79 3.73 -2.63 -6.90
CA GLU A 79 5.07 -2.03 -6.92
C GLU A 79 5.03 -0.54 -6.55
N SER A 80 4.08 0.20 -7.10
CA SER A 80 3.90 1.64 -6.84
C SER A 80 3.44 1.96 -5.41
N ILE A 81 2.95 0.98 -4.65
CA ILE A 81 2.56 1.10 -3.24
C ILE A 81 3.71 0.68 -2.31
N PHE A 82 4.43 -0.39 -2.66
CA PHE A 82 5.53 -0.94 -1.89
C PHE A 82 6.88 -0.65 -2.55
N LEU A 83 7.17 0.63 -2.79
CA LEU A 83 8.33 1.10 -3.53
C LEU A 83 9.68 0.66 -2.91
N ARG A 84 10.55 0.10 -3.76
CA ARG A 84 11.90 -0.38 -3.43
C ARG A 84 13.02 0.33 -4.21
N ASP A 85 12.65 1.38 -4.95
CA ASP A 85 13.54 2.17 -5.81
C ASP A 85 14.65 2.88 -5.03
N ASN A 86 14.33 3.44 -3.86
CA ASN A 86 15.29 4.11 -3.01
C ASN A 86 14.94 3.99 -1.51
N PRO A 87 15.94 4.14 -0.61
CA PRO A 87 15.75 4.02 0.84
C PRO A 87 14.65 4.92 1.42
N LYS A 88 14.47 6.11 0.86
CA LYS A 88 13.52 7.12 1.35
C LYS A 88 12.09 6.65 1.09
N ASN A 89 11.79 6.20 -0.12
CA ASN A 89 10.48 5.70 -0.52
C ASN A 89 10.11 4.40 0.22
N THR A 90 11.08 3.48 0.38
CA THR A 90 10.88 2.27 1.19
C THR A 90 10.52 2.60 2.65
N ARG A 91 11.26 3.53 3.27
CA ARG A 91 10.95 3.99 4.65
C ARG A 91 9.60 4.68 4.72
N PHE A 92 9.24 5.48 3.71
CA PHE A 92 7.95 6.15 3.66
C PHE A 92 6.79 5.14 3.67
N ALA A 93 6.85 4.11 2.83
CA ALA A 93 5.84 3.04 2.82
C ALA A 93 5.78 2.28 4.17
N ILE A 94 6.93 1.88 4.72
CA ILE A 94 7.00 1.22 6.05
C ILE A 94 6.35 2.09 7.13
N ASN A 95 6.71 3.37 7.20
CA ASN A 95 6.20 4.30 8.20
C ASN A 95 4.70 4.55 8.01
N PHE A 96 4.24 4.72 6.77
CA PHE A 96 2.83 4.90 6.45
C PHE A 96 1.99 3.73 6.99
N PHE A 97 2.31 2.49 6.59
CA PHE A 97 1.56 1.30 7.03
C PHE A 97 1.67 1.05 8.53
N THR A 98 2.83 1.32 9.14
CA THR A 98 3.01 1.24 10.60
C THR A 98 2.11 2.25 11.33
N SER A 99 2.04 3.50 10.84
CA SER A 99 1.23 4.57 11.46
C SER A 99 -0.27 4.33 11.41
N ILE A 100 -0.75 3.50 10.48
CA ILE A 100 -2.17 3.14 10.34
C ILE A 100 -2.52 1.79 10.99
N GLY A 101 -1.56 1.17 11.68
CA GLY A 101 -1.75 -0.10 12.40
C GLY A 101 -1.57 -1.35 11.55
N LEU A 102 -1.05 -1.24 10.32
CA LEU A 102 -0.91 -2.33 9.36
C LEU A 102 0.56 -2.68 9.07
N GLY A 103 1.43 -2.54 10.08
CA GLY A 103 2.88 -2.74 9.93
C GLY A 103 3.28 -4.13 9.40
N GLY A 104 2.47 -5.15 9.67
CA GLY A 104 2.68 -6.52 9.17
C GLY A 104 2.67 -6.65 7.64
N LEU A 105 2.07 -5.71 6.91
CA LEU A 105 2.08 -5.69 5.44
C LEU A 105 3.44 -5.27 4.84
N THR A 106 4.39 -4.83 5.67
CA THR A 106 5.66 -4.25 5.22
C THR A 106 6.88 -5.07 5.62
N GLU A 107 6.68 -6.33 6.01
CA GLU A 107 7.76 -7.21 6.48
C GLU A 107 8.85 -7.39 5.40
N ASN A 108 8.45 -7.67 4.16
CA ASN A 108 9.37 -7.76 3.01
C ASN A 108 10.13 -6.46 2.73
N LEU A 109 9.51 -5.29 2.95
CA LEU A 109 10.20 -4.01 2.79
C LEU A 109 11.24 -3.78 3.90
N ARG A 110 10.95 -4.22 5.13
CA ARG A 110 11.90 -4.13 6.26
C ARG A 110 13.11 -5.02 6.01
N GLU A 111 12.89 -6.23 5.51
CA GLU A 111 13.96 -7.14 5.12
C GLU A 111 14.79 -6.58 3.97
N TYR A 112 14.14 -6.05 2.93
CA TYR A 112 14.80 -5.38 1.82
C TYR A 112 15.71 -4.22 2.30
N LEU A 113 15.18 -3.35 3.16
CA LEU A 113 15.94 -2.21 3.70
C LEU A 113 17.16 -2.65 4.55
N LYS A 114 17.03 -3.75 5.32
CA LYS A 114 18.11 -4.32 6.11
C LYS A 114 19.24 -4.88 5.24
N ASN A 115 18.89 -5.47 4.10
CA ASN A 115 19.84 -6.09 3.17
C ASN A 115 20.42 -5.13 2.12
N MET A 116 19.80 -3.96 1.93
CA MET A 116 20.19 -2.98 0.92
C MET A 116 21.69 -2.59 0.93
N PRO A 117 22.36 -2.36 2.08
CA PRO A 117 23.80 -2.06 2.07
C PRO A 117 24.63 -3.19 1.41
N ARG A 118 24.22 -4.46 1.60
CA ARG A 118 24.88 -5.61 0.98
C ARG A 118 24.63 -5.67 -0.53
N LEU A 119 23.41 -5.34 -0.96
CA LEU A 119 23.04 -5.33 -2.38
C LEU A 119 23.81 -4.25 -3.15
N ILE A 120 24.01 -3.07 -2.55
CA ILE A 120 24.80 -1.99 -3.16
C ILE A 120 26.27 -2.40 -3.30
N MET A 121 26.84 -3.06 -2.29
CA MET A 121 28.23 -3.55 -2.33
C MET A 121 28.45 -4.69 -3.34
N GLN A 122 27.41 -5.41 -3.74
CA GLN A 122 27.49 -6.49 -4.75
C GLN A 122 27.32 -5.99 -6.20
N GLN A 123 26.83 -4.77 -6.39
CA GLN A 123 26.67 -4.14 -7.71
C GLN A 123 27.86 -3.25 -8.11
N GLN A 124 28.87 -3.12 -7.25
CA GLN A 124 30.15 -2.46 -7.51
C GLN A 124 31.24 -3.49 -7.76
#